data_AF-A0A7J5XY68-F1
#
_entry.id   AF-A0A7J5XY68-F1
#
_cell.length_a   1.000
_cell.length_b   1.000
_cell.length_c   1.000
_cell.angle_alpha   90.00
_cell.angle_beta   90.00
_cell.angle_gamma   90.00
#
_symmetry.space_group_name_H-M   'P 1'
#
loop_
_entity.id
_entity.type
_entity.pdbx_description
1 polymer ?
#
loop_
_entity_poly.entity_id
_entity_poly.type
_entity_poly.pdbx_seq_one_letter_code
_entity_poly.pdbx_strand_id
1 'polypeptide(L)'
;MVESNPLTESCLSPEEQRSRGLQQWLASLPVPLSGQHIPADLQLTVGAIIVEEVRAAIEKDTGFRCSAGISHNKVLSKLACGLNKPNRQTVLPLDSVTELFNSLPIGKM
;
A
#
# COMPACT_ATOMS: atom_id res chain seq x y z
N MET A 1 25.46 -4.00 -23.25
CA MET A 1 24.84 -5.22 -22.69
C MET A 1 25.47 -5.42 -21.32
N VAL A 2 24.84 -4.89 -20.27
CA VAL A 2 25.27 -5.15 -18.89
C VAL A 2 24.43 -6.32 -18.43
N GLU A 3 25.05 -7.48 -18.26
CA GLU A 3 24.41 -8.66 -17.68
C GLU A 3 23.95 -8.33 -16.27
N SER A 4 22.64 -8.34 -16.07
CA SER A 4 22.01 -8.24 -14.76
C SER A 4 22.31 -9.52 -13.98
N ASN A 5 23.24 -9.43 -13.03
CA ASN A 5 23.62 -10.49 -12.13
C ASN A 5 22.47 -10.80 -11.13
N PRO A 6 21.94 -12.05 -11.10
CA PRO A 6 20.83 -12.43 -10.20
C PRO A 6 21.19 -12.44 -8.71
N LEU A 7 22.44 -12.16 -8.33
CA LEU A 7 22.90 -12.08 -6.93
C LEU A 7 22.61 -10.74 -6.23
N THR A 8 21.97 -9.77 -6.90
CA THR A 8 21.72 -8.43 -6.33
C THR A 8 20.32 -8.23 -5.73
N GLU A 9 19.39 -9.18 -5.88
CA GLU A 9 18.02 -9.01 -5.36
C GLU A 9 17.87 -9.31 -3.86
N SER A 10 18.83 -9.97 -3.21
CA SER A 10 18.68 -10.48 -1.84
C SER A 10 19.26 -9.59 -0.72
N CYS A 11 19.63 -8.33 -0.99
CA CYS A 11 20.40 -7.51 -0.04
C CYS A 11 19.73 -6.20 0.42
N LEU A 12 18.49 -5.92 0.00
CA LEU A 12 17.80 -4.68 0.39
C LEU A 12 17.18 -4.80 1.79
N SER A 13 17.28 -3.73 2.57
CA SER A 13 16.56 -3.60 3.83
C SER A 13 15.05 -3.53 3.59
N PRO A 14 14.22 -3.90 4.59
CA PRO A 14 12.76 -3.82 4.46
C PRO A 14 12.23 -2.43 4.09
N GLU A 15 12.92 -1.37 4.53
CA GLU A 15 12.55 0.01 4.24
C GLU A 15 12.87 0.40 2.79
N GLU A 16 14.00 -0.07 2.26
CA GLU A 16 14.36 0.12 0.85
C GLU A 16 13.41 -0.64 -0.07
N GLN A 17 13.06 -1.88 0.28
CA GLN A 17 12.06 -2.68 -0.45
C GLN A 17 10.71 -1.95 -0.52
N ARG A 18 10.26 -1.38 0.61
CA ARG A 18 9.04 -0.58 0.69
C ARG A 18 9.10 0.67 -0.17
N SER A 19 10.20 1.42 -0.06
CA SER A 19 10.41 2.65 -0.86
C SER A 19 10.38 2.33 -2.35
N ARG A 20 11.07 1.27 -2.77
CA ARG A 20 11.04 0.78 -4.15
C ARG A 20 9.62 0.42 -4.61
N GLY A 21 8.86 -0.33 -3.81
CA GLY A 21 7.48 -0.67 -4.13
C GLY A 21 6.58 0.56 -4.28
N LEU A 22 6.75 1.57 -3.42
CA LEU A 22 6.03 2.85 -3.55
C LEU A 22 6.41 3.58 -4.84
N GLN A 23 7.70 3.67 -5.18
CA GLN A 23 8.14 4.31 -6.42
C GLN A 23 7.57 3.60 -7.65
N GLN A 24 7.56 2.27 -7.66
CA GLN A 24 6.97 1.47 -8.73
C GLN A 24 5.47 1.72 -8.87
N TRP A 25 4.75 1.72 -7.74
CA TRP A 25 3.32 2.05 -7.70
C TRP A 25 3.04 3.43 -8.30
N LEU A 26 3.73 4.46 -7.81
CA LEU A 26 3.54 5.85 -8.27
C LEU A 26 3.87 6.00 -9.76
N ALA A 27 4.91 5.31 -10.25
CA ALA A 27 5.27 5.32 -11.66
C ALA A 27 4.25 4.61 -12.56
N SER A 28 3.50 3.65 -12.02
CA SER A 28 2.44 2.94 -12.75
C SER A 28 1.09 3.65 -12.75
N LEU A 29 0.91 4.72 -11.95
CA LEU A 29 -0.39 5.37 -11.83
C LEU A 29 -0.82 6.00 -13.16
N PRO A 30 -2.04 5.73 -13.63
CA PRO A 30 -2.56 6.32 -14.85
C PRO A 30 -2.74 7.84 -14.69
N VAL A 31 -2.34 8.59 -15.73
CA VAL A 31 -2.58 10.03 -15.81
C VAL A 31 -4.04 10.26 -16.20
N PRO A 32 -4.84 11.01 -15.41
CA PRO A 32 -6.22 11.31 -15.77
C PRO A 32 -6.29 12.11 -17.07
N LEU A 33 -7.02 11.61 -18.06
CA LEU A 33 -7.38 12.37 -19.25
C LEU A 33 -8.63 13.21 -18.96
N SER A 34 -8.65 14.45 -19.42
CA SER A 34 -9.78 15.36 -19.21
C SER A 34 -11.10 14.74 -19.68
N GLY A 35 -12.08 14.65 -18.79
CA GLY A 35 -13.42 14.11 -19.09
C GLY A 35 -13.63 12.62 -18.80
N GLN A 36 -12.62 11.89 -18.30
CA GLN A 36 -12.77 10.50 -17.85
C GLN A 36 -12.91 10.38 -16.33
N HIS A 37 -13.44 9.24 -15.88
CA HIS A 37 -13.53 8.91 -14.46
C HIS A 37 -12.13 8.76 -13.85
N ILE A 38 -11.95 9.22 -12.60
CA ILE A 38 -10.68 9.12 -11.89
C ILE A 38 -10.36 7.63 -11.68
N PRO A 39 -9.18 7.15 -12.09
CA PRO A 39 -8.80 5.75 -11.92
C PRO A 39 -8.80 5.31 -10.45
N ALA A 40 -9.24 4.08 -10.19
CA ALA A 40 -9.41 3.53 -8.85
C ALA A 40 -8.12 3.59 -8.01
N ASP A 41 -6.97 3.29 -8.63
CA ASP A 41 -5.65 3.32 -8.00
C ASP A 41 -5.21 4.72 -7.59
N LEU A 42 -5.58 5.73 -8.39
CA LEU A 42 -5.33 7.12 -8.05
C LEU A 42 -6.19 7.53 -6.85
N GLN A 43 -7.46 7.08 -6.80
CA GLN A 43 -8.33 7.32 -5.64
C GLN A 43 -7.76 6.68 -4.36
N LEU A 44 -7.28 5.44 -4.44
CA LEU A 44 -6.61 4.77 -3.32
C LEU A 44 -5.35 5.53 -2.87
N THR A 45 -4.57 6.05 -3.82
CA THR A 45 -3.36 6.82 -3.53
C THR A 45 -3.69 8.12 -2.81
N VAL A 46 -4.71 8.86 -3.27
CA VAL A 46 -5.20 10.06 -2.57
C VAL A 46 -5.74 9.70 -1.19
N GLY A 47 -6.49 8.60 -1.07
CA GLY A 47 -6.94 8.08 0.22
C GLY A 47 -5.78 7.76 1.18
N ALA A 48 -4.66 7.24 0.67
CA ALA A 48 -3.47 6.98 1.47
C ALA A 48 -2.84 8.27 2.00
N ILE A 49 -2.82 9.36 1.23
CA ILE A 49 -2.35 10.67 1.68
C ILE A 49 -3.21 11.16 2.86
N ILE A 50 -4.54 11.13 2.69
CA ILE A 50 -5.48 11.54 3.74
C ILE A 50 -5.31 10.70 5.01
N VAL A 51 -5.14 9.39 4.87
CA VAL A 51 -4.93 8.50 6.03
C VAL A 51 -3.61 8.80 6.74
N GLU A 52 -2.55 9.18 6.02
CA GLU A 52 -1.29 9.59 6.65
C GLU A 52 -1.48 10.86 7.49
N GLU A 53 -2.22 11.86 6.99
CA GLU A 53 -2.57 13.07 7.73
C GLU A 53 -3.38 12.76 8.99
N VAL A 54 -4.37 11.88 8.88
CA VAL A 54 -5.18 11.43 10.03
C VAL A 54 -4.33 10.72 11.07
N ARG A 55 -3.43 9.82 10.65
CA ARG A 55 -2.52 9.10 11.56
C ARG A 55 -1.56 10.06 12.26
N ALA A 56 -1.01 11.02 11.53
CA ALA A 56 -0.15 12.06 12.08
C ALA A 56 -0.91 12.94 13.10
N ALA A 57 -2.16 13.31 12.81
CA ALA A 57 -3.00 14.05 13.74
C ALA A 57 -3.29 13.25 15.03
N ILE A 58 -3.59 11.95 14.90
CA ILE A 58 -3.79 11.07 16.07
C ILE A 58 -2.52 11.00 16.93
N GLU A 59 -1.36 10.77 16.31
CA GLU A 59 -0.07 10.70 17.04
C GLU A 59 0.25 12.05 17.71
N LYS A 60 0.00 13.17 17.03
CA LYS A 60 0.19 14.52 17.57
C LYS A 60 -0.73 14.83 18.76
N ASP A 61 -2.02 14.55 18.62
CA ASP A 61 -3.03 14.98 19.60
C ASP A 61 -3.16 14.03 20.79
N THR A 62 -2.79 12.76 20.62
CA THR A 62 -2.97 11.71 21.64
C THR A 62 -1.69 11.02 22.09
N GLY A 63 -0.59 11.14 21.33
CA GLY A 63 0.63 10.36 21.53
C GLY A 63 0.52 8.90 21.09
N PHE A 64 -0.65 8.46 20.60
CA PHE A 64 -0.85 7.07 20.17
C PHE A 64 -0.50 6.88 18.70
N ARG A 65 0.27 5.83 18.43
CA ARG A 65 0.61 5.40 17.08
C ARG A 65 -0.39 4.36 16.61
N CYS A 66 -0.83 4.46 15.37
CA CYS A 66 -1.80 3.52 14.80
C CYS A 66 -1.37 3.04 13.42
N SER A 67 -1.99 1.94 12.97
CA SER A 67 -1.83 1.39 11.63
C SER A 67 -3.15 1.43 10.88
N ALA A 68 -3.10 1.52 9.56
CA ALA A 68 -4.28 1.66 8.73
C ALA A 68 -4.20 0.81 7.45
N GLY A 69 -5.37 0.49 6.89
CA GLY A 69 -5.46 -0.19 5.60
C GLY A 69 -6.42 0.56 4.70
N ILE A 70 -6.04 0.70 3.43
CA ILE A 70 -6.78 1.45 2.43
C ILE A 70 -7.09 0.51 1.26
N SER A 71 -8.38 0.31 0.98
CA SER A 71 -8.87 -0.51 -0.13
C SER A 71 -10.32 -0.13 -0.46
N HIS A 72 -10.93 -0.82 -1.43
CA HIS A 72 -12.26 -0.52 -1.94
C HIS A 72 -13.42 -0.96 -1.03
N ASN A 73 -13.15 -1.74 0.02
CA ASN A 73 -14.18 -2.13 0.98
C ASN A 73 -13.60 -2.36 2.39
N LYS A 74 -14.50 -2.43 3.38
CA LYS A 74 -14.14 -2.53 4.80
C LYS A 74 -13.35 -3.80 5.13
N VAL A 75 -13.68 -4.93 4.51
CA VAL A 75 -13.03 -6.22 4.76
C VAL A 75 -11.58 -6.19 4.28
N LEU A 76 -11.35 -5.77 3.03
CA LEU A 76 -10.02 -5.63 2.46
C LEU A 76 -9.19 -4.57 3.21
N SER A 77 -9.79 -3.44 3.59
CA SER A 77 -9.11 -2.42 4.41
C SER A 77 -8.70 -2.98 5.78
N LYS A 78 -9.54 -3.79 6.41
CA LYS A 78 -9.22 -4.41 7.70
C LYS A 78 -8.06 -5.40 7.57
N LEU A 79 -8.05 -6.20 6.50
CA LEU A 79 -6.98 -7.13 6.19
C LEU A 79 -5.66 -6.39 5.91
N ALA A 80 -5.68 -5.39 5.02
CA ALA A 80 -4.53 -4.58 4.66
C ALA A 80 -3.89 -3.87 5.87
N CYS A 81 -4.71 -3.38 6.80
CA CYS A 81 -4.27 -2.77 8.06
C CYS A 81 -3.39 -3.71 8.90
N GLY A 82 -3.58 -5.03 8.79
CA GLY A 82 -2.82 -6.03 9.52
C GLY A 82 -1.44 -6.36 8.92
N LEU A 83 -1.23 -6.10 7.63
CA LEU A 83 -0.08 -6.66 6.88
C LEU A 83 1.27 -6.09 7.31
N ASN A 84 1.34 -4.80 7.65
CA ASN A 84 2.62 -4.10 7.92
C ASN A 84 2.67 -3.47 9.32
N LYS A 85 1.92 -4.01 10.28
CA LYS A 85 1.99 -3.51 11.66
C LYS A 85 3.40 -3.70 12.26
N PRO A 86 3.82 -2.85 13.21
CA PRO A 86 3.11 -1.69 13.78
C PRO A 86 3.41 -0.36 13.07
N ASN A 87 2.61 0.67 13.36
CA ASN A 87 2.77 2.06 12.91
C ASN A 87 3.07 2.25 11.40
N ARG A 88 2.30 1.57 10.56
CA ARG A 88 2.34 1.72 9.10
C ARG A 88 0.93 1.74 8.53
N GLN A 89 0.83 2.11 7.26
CA GLN A 89 -0.37 1.92 6.47
C GLN A 89 -0.09 1.09 5.23
N THR A 90 -1.09 0.33 4.79
CA THR A 90 -0.99 -0.52 3.60
C THR A 90 -2.12 -0.19 2.63
N VAL A 91 -1.78 0.08 1.37
CA VAL A 91 -2.75 0.20 0.28
C VAL A 91 -2.89 -1.17 -0.38
N LEU A 92 -4.12 -1.65 -0.56
CA LEU A 92 -4.43 -2.89 -1.24
C LEU A 92 -5.31 -2.61 -2.46
N PRO A 93 -4.71 -2.52 -3.67
CA PRO A 93 -5.46 -2.35 -4.91
C PRO A 93 -6.18 -3.64 -5.32
N LEU A 94 -7.18 -3.52 -6.19
CA LEU A 94 -8.01 -4.65 -6.59
C LEU A 94 -7.20 -5.76 -7.26
N ASP A 95 -6.23 -5.39 -8.09
CA ASP A 95 -5.41 -6.33 -8.85
C ASP A 95 -4.52 -7.22 -7.96
N SER A 96 -4.19 -6.75 -6.76
CA SER A 96 -3.40 -7.51 -5.77
C SER A 96 -4.24 -8.45 -4.89
N VAL A 97 -5.57 -8.41 -4.98
CA VAL A 97 -6.45 -9.21 -4.10
C VAL A 97 -6.30 -10.70 -4.36
N THR A 98 -6.24 -11.11 -5.64
CA THR A 98 -6.10 -12.53 -6.01
C THR A 98 -4.80 -13.11 -5.46
N GLU A 99 -3.68 -12.40 -5.65
CA GLU A 99 -2.38 -12.83 -5.13
C GLU A 99 -2.39 -12.92 -3.60
N LEU A 100 -2.96 -11.93 -2.94
CA LEU A 100 -3.07 -11.92 -1.48
C LEU A 100 -3.90 -13.12 -0.98
N PHE A 101 -5.05 -13.40 -1.60
CA PHE A 101 -5.93 -14.50 -1.18
C PHE A 101 -5.32 -15.88 -1.42
N ASN A 102 -4.48 -16.05 -2.45
CA ASN A 102 -3.78 -17.31 -2.69
C ASN A 102 -2.83 -17.70 -1.55
N SER A 103 -2.32 -16.72 -0.79
CA SER A 103 -1.39 -16.94 0.32
C SER A 103 -2.05 -16.93 1.70
N LEU A 104 -3.31 -16.47 1.80
CA LEU A 104 -3.98 -16.28 3.08
C LEU A 104 -4.76 -17.53 3.51
N PRO A 105 -4.55 -18.02 4.75
CA PRO A 105 -5.40 -19.07 5.29
C PRO A 105 -6.82 -18.53 5.52
N ILE A 106 -7.83 -19.35 5.21
CA ILE A 106 -9.27 -18.96 5.26
C ILE A 106 -9.67 -18.36 6.62
N GLY A 107 -9.08 -18.83 7.73
CA GLY A 107 -9.36 -18.30 9.07
C GLY A 107 -8.84 -16.88 9.36
N LYS A 108 -8.20 -16.22 8.39
CA LYS A 108 -7.76 -14.82 8.47
C LYS A 108 -8.68 -13.85 7.72
N MET A 109 -9.73 -14.37 7.08
CA MET A 109 -10.82 -13.56 6.51
C MET A 109 -11.82 -13.10 7.56
#